data_AF-A0A1I7FPP0-F1
#
_entry.id   AF-A0A1I7FPP0-F1
#
_cell.length_a   1.000
_cell.length_b   1.000
_cell.length_c   1.000
_cell.angle_alpha   90.00
_cell.angle_beta   90.00
_cell.angle_gamma   90.00
#
_symmetry.space_group_name_H-M   'P 1'
#
loop_
_entity.id
_entity.type
_entity.pdbx_description
1 polymer ?
#
loop_
_entity_poly.entity_id
_entity_poly.type
_entity_poly.pdbx_seq_one_letter_code
_entity_poly.pdbx_strand_id
1 'polypeptide(L)'
;MFYSLANRPSRAFHRHYAPVVSNGALEKFLNDTFSSLSDTSAAKAASVEDLEKAYTLQLDVPGLAREHLDIGIEGDVVRVSSKEDAPRKVKAAWRFPLEIDTANSSAKLENGVLTLTLGKKVPVSNVTNLDIQ
;
A
#
# COMPACT_ATOMS: atom_id res chain seq x y z
N MET A 1 55.24 -40.22 52.48
CA MET A 1 53.88 -40.81 52.50
C MET A 1 52.91 -39.63 52.56
N PHE A 2 52.48 -39.07 51.41
CA PHE A 2 51.13 -39.19 50.78
C PHE A 2 49.99 -38.87 51.78
N TYR A 3 49.09 -37.89 51.58
CA TYR A 3 47.93 -37.89 50.67
C TYR A 3 47.59 -36.45 50.20
N SER A 4 47.55 -36.17 48.90
CA SER A 4 46.40 -36.18 47.97
C SER A 4 45.37 -35.04 48.19
N LEU A 5 45.37 -34.07 47.26
CA LEU A 5 44.44 -32.95 47.16
C LEU A 5 43.06 -33.43 46.67
N ALA A 6 42.00 -33.16 47.44
CA ALA A 6 40.63 -33.44 47.03
C ALA A 6 40.19 -32.49 45.90
N ASN A 7 40.16 -33.03 44.68
CA ASN A 7 39.57 -32.42 43.49
C ASN A 7 38.05 -32.24 43.68
N ARG A 8 37.59 -30.98 43.67
CA ARG A 8 36.17 -30.62 43.77
C ARG A 8 35.61 -30.45 42.35
N PRO A 9 34.61 -31.22 41.90
CA PRO A 9 34.02 -30.99 40.60
C PRO A 9 33.11 -29.76 40.62
N SER A 10 33.47 -28.75 39.82
CA SER A 10 32.67 -27.56 39.53
C SER A 10 31.39 -27.96 38.79
N ARG A 11 30.23 -27.85 39.45
CA ARG A 11 28.92 -28.09 38.82
C ARG A 11 28.50 -26.84 38.06
N ALA A 12 28.79 -26.80 36.77
CA ALA A 12 28.35 -25.73 35.88
C ALA A 12 26.83 -25.80 35.69
N PHE A 13 26.11 -24.77 36.16
CA PHE A 13 24.71 -24.56 35.83
C PHE A 13 24.61 -24.09 34.38
N HIS A 14 24.29 -25.01 33.47
CA HIS A 14 23.83 -24.65 32.13
C HIS A 14 22.42 -24.06 32.23
N ARG A 15 22.32 -22.75 32.05
CA ARG A 15 21.05 -22.05 31.87
C ARG A 15 20.54 -22.37 30.48
N HIS A 16 19.57 -23.27 30.37
CA HIS A 16 18.88 -23.54 29.12
C HIS A 16 18.10 -22.27 28.72
N TYR A 17 18.60 -21.57 27.70
CA TYR A 17 17.86 -20.51 27.02
C TYR A 17 16.74 -21.17 26.23
N ALA A 18 15.49 -20.80 26.51
CA ALA A 18 14.32 -21.30 25.78
C ALA A 18 14.36 -20.78 24.34
N PRO A 19 14.10 -21.63 23.31
CA PRO A 19 13.97 -21.15 21.95
C PRO A 19 12.73 -20.25 21.85
N VAL A 20 12.92 -19.02 21.37
CA VAL A 20 11.84 -18.16 20.88
C VAL A 20 11.05 -18.98 19.86
N VAL A 21 9.79 -19.25 20.17
CA VAL A 21 8.85 -19.88 19.26
C VAL A 21 8.63 -18.90 18.10
N SER A 22 9.32 -19.13 16.99
CA SER A 22 8.99 -18.51 15.71
C SER A 22 7.60 -18.96 15.30
N ASN A 23 6.62 -18.08 15.47
CA ASN A 23 5.23 -18.35 15.11
C ASN A 23 5.12 -18.40 13.58
N GLY A 24 5.33 -19.58 12.98
CA GLY A 24 5.20 -19.81 11.54
C GLY A 24 3.81 -19.47 10.98
N ALA A 25 2.79 -19.37 11.84
CA ALA A 25 1.47 -18.84 11.46
C ALA A 25 1.50 -17.34 11.13
N LEU A 26 2.36 -16.56 11.80
CA LEU A 26 2.55 -15.16 11.53
C LEU A 26 3.40 -14.95 10.29
N GLU A 27 4.46 -15.73 10.09
CA GLU A 27 5.24 -15.69 8.84
C GLU A 27 4.39 -16.12 7.64
N LYS A 28 3.52 -17.14 7.80
CA LYS A 28 2.58 -17.53 6.75
C LYS A 28 1.56 -16.44 6.49
N PHE A 29 1.01 -15.79 7.52
CA PHE A 29 0.08 -14.68 7.35
C PHE A 29 0.73 -13.46 6.69
N LEU A 30 1.95 -13.09 7.10
CA LEU A 30 2.72 -12.02 6.47
C LEU A 30 3.03 -12.37 5.01
N ASN A 31 3.41 -13.62 4.72
CA ASN A 31 3.69 -14.06 3.35
C ASN A 31 2.43 -14.17 2.48
N ASP A 32 1.28 -14.61 3.00
CA ASP A 32 0.01 -14.68 2.28
C ASP A 32 -0.52 -13.26 1.98
N THR A 33 -0.48 -12.38 2.99
CA THR A 33 -0.86 -10.97 2.84
C THR A 33 0.09 -10.26 1.89
N PHE A 34 1.40 -10.43 2.06
CA PHE A 34 2.39 -9.81 1.19
C PHE A 34 2.35 -10.40 -0.23
N SER A 35 2.09 -11.69 -0.42
CA SER A 35 1.94 -12.29 -1.76
C SER A 35 0.67 -11.81 -2.46
N SER A 36 -0.45 -11.67 -1.73
CA SER A 36 -1.67 -11.03 -2.26
C SER A 36 -1.47 -9.54 -2.57
N LEU A 37 -0.58 -8.86 -1.83
CA LEU A 37 -0.13 -7.51 -2.15
C LEU A 37 0.93 -7.51 -3.26
N SER A 38 1.66 -8.60 -3.49
CA SER A 38 2.63 -8.75 -4.58
C SER A 38 1.98 -9.00 -5.93
N ASP A 39 0.80 -9.61 -5.98
CA ASP A 39 -0.10 -9.51 -7.14
C ASP A 39 -0.60 -8.06 -7.39
N THR A 40 -0.43 -7.17 -6.41
CA THR A 40 -0.57 -5.70 -6.57
C THR A 40 0.80 -5.00 -6.78
N SER A 41 1.92 -5.66 -6.46
CA SER A 41 3.30 -5.15 -6.54
C SER A 41 4.06 -5.63 -7.78
N ALA A 42 3.41 -6.35 -8.69
CA ALA A 42 3.68 -6.14 -10.10
C ALA A 42 3.24 -4.71 -10.41
N ALA A 43 4.09 -3.75 -10.02
CA ALA A 43 4.00 -2.35 -10.40
C ALA A 43 4.00 -2.30 -11.92
N LYS A 44 2.82 -2.48 -12.48
CA LYS A 44 2.44 -2.12 -13.82
C LYS A 44 2.81 -0.67 -13.92
N ALA A 45 3.87 -0.35 -14.66
CA ALA A 45 4.55 0.95 -14.71
C ALA A 45 3.57 2.09 -14.42
N ALA A 46 3.48 2.45 -13.15
CA ALA A 46 2.54 3.43 -12.65
C ALA A 46 3.38 4.57 -12.14
N SER A 47 3.50 5.61 -12.95
CA SER A 47 4.24 6.81 -12.58
C SER A 47 3.30 7.71 -11.80
N VAL A 48 3.70 8.05 -10.57
CA VAL A 48 2.93 8.96 -9.71
C VAL A 48 3.78 10.20 -9.49
N GLU A 49 3.26 11.34 -9.91
CA GLU A 49 3.85 12.65 -9.68
C GLU A 49 3.02 13.42 -8.66
N ASP A 50 3.68 13.88 -7.60
CA ASP A 50 3.12 14.82 -6.63
C ASP A 50 3.36 16.24 -7.13
N LEU A 51 2.30 16.96 -7.46
CA LEU A 51 2.35 18.40 -7.74
C LEU A 51 1.86 19.16 -6.51
N GLU A 52 2.14 20.45 -6.44
CA GLU A 52 1.72 21.32 -5.34
C GLU A 52 0.20 21.28 -5.06
N LYS A 53 -0.64 21.21 -6.11
CA LYS A 53 -2.11 21.30 -6.02
C LYS A 53 -2.87 20.05 -6.49
N ALA A 54 -2.17 19.09 -7.09
CA ALA A 54 -2.78 17.89 -7.66
C ALA A 54 -1.80 16.71 -7.64
N TYR A 55 -2.30 15.49 -7.78
CA TYR A 55 -1.49 14.31 -8.08
C TYR A 55 -1.74 13.88 -9.52
N THR A 56 -0.67 13.54 -10.24
CA THR A 56 -0.77 12.95 -11.57
C THR A 56 -0.38 11.50 -11.48
N LEU A 57 -1.31 10.59 -11.80
CA LEU A 57 -1.06 9.15 -11.83
C LEU A 57 -1.18 8.65 -13.26
N GLN A 58 -0.08 8.15 -13.81
CA GLN A 58 -0.04 7.53 -15.13
C GLN A 58 0.10 6.03 -14.98
N LEU A 59 -0.71 5.26 -15.69
CA LEU A 59 -0.70 3.81 -15.67
C LEU A 59 -0.73 3.26 -17.10
N ASP A 60 0.26 2.45 -17.46
CA ASP A 60 0.29 1.77 -18.75
C ASP A 60 -0.71 0.60 -18.80
N VAL A 61 -1.76 0.73 -19.59
CA VAL A 61 -2.82 -0.27 -19.81
C VAL A 61 -3.03 -0.55 -21.31
N PRO A 62 -2.04 -1.13 -22.00
CA PRO A 62 -2.17 -1.46 -23.42
C PRO A 62 -3.32 -2.45 -23.63
N GLY A 63 -4.15 -2.17 -24.64
CA GLY A 63 -5.26 -3.04 -25.05
C GLY A 63 -6.52 -2.95 -24.19
N LEU A 64 -6.62 -1.99 -23.26
CA LEU A 64 -7.85 -1.71 -22.51
C LEU A 64 -8.47 -0.40 -22.95
N ALA A 65 -9.76 -0.43 -23.26
CA ALA A 65 -10.56 0.76 -23.48
C ALA A 65 -11.07 1.33 -22.15
N ARG A 66 -11.36 2.64 -22.14
CA ARG A 66 -11.90 3.37 -20.97
C ARG A 66 -13.19 2.77 -20.41
N GLU A 67 -13.99 2.12 -21.24
CA GLU A 67 -15.27 1.50 -20.86
C GLU A 67 -15.12 0.24 -20.00
N HIS A 68 -13.98 -0.45 -20.16
CA HIS A 68 -13.64 -1.65 -19.41
C HIS A 68 -12.94 -1.33 -18.08
N LEU A 69 -12.64 -0.05 -17.83
CA LEU A 69 -12.02 0.41 -16.60
C LEU A 69 -13.07 1.08 -15.70
N ASP A 70 -12.98 0.75 -14.43
CA ASP A 70 -13.75 1.33 -13.34
C ASP A 70 -12.76 2.04 -12.40
N ILE A 71 -13.03 3.33 -12.12
CA ILE A 71 -12.15 4.17 -11.30
C ILE A 71 -12.99 4.64 -10.11
N GLY A 72 -12.66 4.13 -8.94
CA GLY A 72 -13.22 4.55 -7.67
C GLY A 72 -12.24 5.43 -6.91
N ILE A 73 -12.72 6.53 -6.34
CA ILE A 73 -11.94 7.39 -5.44
C ILE A 73 -12.66 7.37 -4.09
N GLU A 74 -11.97 6.91 -3.05
CA GLU A 74 -12.49 6.78 -1.68
C GLU A 74 -11.54 7.50 -0.71
N GLY A 75 -11.86 8.76 -0.38
CA GLY A 75 -11.05 9.59 0.50
C GLY A 75 -9.65 9.81 -0.06
N ASP A 76 -8.67 9.11 0.51
CA ASP A 76 -7.26 9.14 0.10
C ASP A 76 -6.85 7.97 -0.84
N VAL A 77 -7.75 7.01 -1.09
CA VAL A 77 -7.47 5.81 -1.88
C VAL A 77 -8.08 5.92 -3.28
N VAL A 78 -7.29 5.67 -4.31
CA VAL A 78 -7.74 5.55 -5.70
C VAL A 78 -7.65 4.09 -6.13
N ARG A 79 -8.79 3.52 -6.52
CA ARG A 79 -8.94 2.14 -6.98
C ARG A 79 -9.23 2.15 -8.47
N VAL A 80 -8.45 1.38 -9.23
CA VAL A 80 -8.67 1.15 -10.65
C VAL A 80 -8.88 -0.35 -10.85
N SER A 81 -10.07 -0.72 -11.32
CA SER A 81 -10.48 -2.10 -11.55
C SER A 81 -10.95 -2.29 -12.98
N SER A 82 -10.56 -3.40 -13.61
CA SER A 82 -11.12 -3.81 -14.89
C SER A 82 -12.43 -4.58 -14.69
N LYS A 83 -13.41 -4.35 -15.57
CA LYS A 83 -14.65 -5.14 -15.64
C LYS A 83 -14.38 -6.57 -16.14
N GLU A 84 -15.36 -7.45 -15.95
CA GLU A 84 -15.24 -8.88 -16.31
C GLU A 84 -15.12 -9.11 -17.83
N ASP A 85 -15.73 -8.23 -18.63
CA ASP A 85 -15.69 -8.24 -20.10
C ASP A 85 -14.34 -7.75 -20.68
N ALA A 86 -13.40 -7.35 -19.82
CA ALA A 86 -12.12 -6.84 -20.25
C ALA A 86 -11.21 -7.99 -20.76
N PRO A 87 -10.51 -7.80 -21.90
CA PRO A 87 -9.54 -8.79 -22.40
C PRO A 87 -8.37 -9.00 -21.43
N ARG A 88 -8.13 -8.04 -20.54
CA ARG A 88 -7.10 -8.11 -19.49
C ARG A 88 -7.68 -7.66 -18.15
N LYS A 89 -7.50 -8.50 -17.14
CA LYS A 89 -7.83 -8.13 -15.76
C LYS A 89 -6.72 -7.24 -15.18
N VAL A 90 -7.10 -6.10 -14.63
CA VAL A 90 -6.23 -5.12 -13.98
C VAL A 90 -6.92 -4.69 -12.71
N LYS A 91 -6.23 -4.85 -11.59
CA LYS A 91 -6.65 -4.31 -10.30
C LYS A 91 -5.46 -3.60 -9.72
N ALA A 92 -5.63 -2.32 -9.45
CA ALA A 92 -4.60 -1.51 -8.83
C ALA A 92 -5.25 -0.55 -7.85
N ALA A 93 -4.57 -0.32 -6.74
CA ALA A 93 -5.02 0.62 -5.71
C ALA A 93 -3.82 1.43 -5.25
N TRP A 94 -3.98 2.75 -5.22
CA TRP A 94 -2.98 3.68 -4.71
C TRP A 94 -3.54 4.44 -3.53
N ARG A 95 -2.70 4.63 -2.52
CA ARG A 95 -3.03 5.39 -1.32
C ARG A 95 -2.22 6.68 -1.35
N PHE A 96 -2.91 7.81 -1.31
CA PHE A 96 -2.32 9.14 -1.27
C PHE A 96 -2.21 9.64 0.17
N PRO A 97 -1.27 10.54 0.47
CA PRO A 97 -1.11 11.08 1.83
C PRO A 97 -2.18 12.12 2.18
N LEU A 98 -2.81 12.73 1.18
CA LEU A 98 -3.89 13.70 1.34
C LEU A 98 -5.16 13.17 0.66
N GLU A 99 -6.32 13.54 1.20
CA GLU A 99 -7.60 13.25 0.57
C GLU A 99 -7.69 13.85 -0.84
N ILE A 100 -8.33 13.12 -1.74
CA ILE A 100 -8.54 13.51 -3.13
C ILE A 100 -9.96 14.04 -3.30
N ASP A 101 -10.08 15.15 -4.02
CA ASP A 101 -11.38 15.72 -4.35
C ASP A 101 -11.92 15.09 -5.63
N THR A 102 -13.03 14.36 -5.52
CA THR A 102 -13.64 13.67 -6.66
C THR A 102 -14.19 14.63 -7.72
N ALA A 103 -14.58 15.84 -7.32
CA ALA A 103 -15.13 16.84 -8.24
C ALA A 103 -14.04 17.50 -9.11
N ASN A 104 -12.84 17.67 -8.56
CA ASN A 104 -11.67 18.20 -9.26
C ASN A 104 -10.76 17.12 -9.86
N SER A 105 -11.19 15.85 -9.83
CA SER A 105 -10.43 14.73 -10.39
C SER A 105 -10.91 14.36 -11.81
N SER A 106 -9.98 14.08 -12.72
CA SER A 106 -10.27 13.69 -14.10
C SER A 106 -9.37 12.54 -14.53
N ALA A 107 -9.89 11.65 -15.38
CA ALA A 107 -9.15 10.53 -15.95
C ALA A 107 -9.22 10.57 -17.48
N LYS A 108 -8.07 10.37 -18.13
CA LYS A 108 -7.92 10.32 -19.58
C LYS A 108 -7.12 9.09 -19.98
N LEU A 109 -7.56 8.41 -21.02
CA LEU A 109 -6.85 7.26 -21.59
C LEU A 109 -6.45 7.59 -23.02
N GLU A 110 -5.16 7.69 -23.30
CA GLU A 110 -4.63 7.97 -24.64
C GLU A 110 -3.49 7.00 -24.98
N ASN A 111 -3.52 6.42 -26.19
CA ASN A 111 -2.48 5.49 -26.68
C ASN A 111 -2.18 4.29 -25.75
N GLY A 112 -3.16 3.87 -24.94
CA GLY A 112 -2.99 2.79 -23.96
C GLY A 112 -2.35 3.23 -22.64
N VAL A 113 -2.20 4.52 -22.39
CA VAL A 113 -1.75 5.10 -21.12
C VAL A 113 -2.93 5.79 -20.45
N LEU A 114 -3.24 5.41 -19.21
CA LEU A 114 -4.27 6.02 -18.38
C LEU A 114 -3.62 7.10 -17.50
N THR A 115 -3.95 8.36 -17.75
CA THR A 115 -3.50 9.51 -16.97
C THR A 115 -4.67 10.01 -16.11
N LEU A 116 -4.50 9.99 -14.79
CA LEU A 116 -5.42 10.56 -13.81
C LEU A 116 -4.82 11.84 -13.26
N THR A 117 -5.59 12.92 -13.29
CA THR A 117 -5.31 14.17 -12.60
C THR A 117 -6.22 14.24 -11.39
N LEU A 118 -5.65 14.16 -10.20
CA LEU A 118 -6.37 14.05 -8.94
C LEU A 118 -6.20 15.34 -8.15
N GLY A 119 -7.28 16.11 -7.96
CA GLY A 119 -7.23 17.35 -7.19
C GLY A 119 -6.99 17.08 -5.71
N LYS A 120 -6.01 17.75 -5.10
CA LYS A 120 -5.80 17.68 -3.64
C LYS A 120 -7.01 18.32 -2.94
N LYS A 121 -7.67 17.56 -2.07
CA LYS A 121 -8.77 18.09 -1.25
C LYS A 121 -8.19 18.89 -0.10
N VAL A 122 -7.95 20.17 -0.34
CA VAL A 122 -7.62 21.11 0.72
C VAL A 122 -8.94 21.55 1.36
N PRO A 123 -9.15 21.36 2.67
CA PRO A 123 -10.34 21.88 3.33
C PRO A 123 -10.37 23.40 3.20
N VAL A 124 -11.27 23.90 2.36
CA VAL A 124 -11.54 25.34 2.26
C VAL A 124 -12.29 25.72 3.53
N SER A 125 -11.58 26.30 4.50
CA SER A 125 -12.17 26.83 5.73
C SER A 125 -13.14 27.97 5.38
N ASN A 126 -14.42 27.65 5.19
CA ASN A 126 -15.47 28.64 4.97
C ASN A 126 -15.93 29.23 6.33
N VAL A 127 -15.00 29.85 7.05
CA VAL A 127 -15.31 30.57 8.28
C VAL A 127 -15.99 31.88 7.89
N THR A 128 -17.32 31.91 7.97
CA THR A 128 -18.09 33.15 7.82
C THR A 128 -18.30 33.75 9.21
N ASN A 129 -17.73 34.92 9.46
CA ASN A 129 -17.95 35.65 10.71
C ASN A 129 -19.35 36.29 10.63
N LEU A 130 -20.32 35.77 11.41
CA LEU A 130 -21.63 36.41 11.51
C LEU A 130 -21.54 37.61 12.47
N ASP A 131 -22.03 38.76 12.02
CA ASP A 131 -22.23 39.94 12.86
C ASP A 131 -23.45 39.71 13.76
N ILE A 132 -23.29 40.03 15.04
CA ILE A 132 -24.33 39.85 16.06
C ILE A 132 -25.12 41.16 16.11
N GLN A 133 -26.39 41.12 15.69
CA GLN A 133 -27.33 42.26 15.76
C GLN A 133 -28.12 42.23 17.06
#